data_AF-A0A2J4YZF0-F1
#
_entry.id   AF-A0A2J4YZF0-F1
#
_cell.length_a   1.000
_cell.length_b   1.000
_cell.length_c   1.000
_cell.angle_alpha   90.00
_cell.angle_beta   90.00
_cell.angle_gamma   90.00
#
_symmetry.space_group_name_H-M   'P 1'
#
loop_
_entity.id
_entity.type
_entity.pdbx_description
1 polymer ?
#
loop_
_entity_poly.entity_id
_entity_poly.type
_entity_poly.pdbx_seq_one_letter_code
_entity_poly.pdbx_strand_id
1 'polypeptide(L)'
;MLSLNKTNAASQEKDITPNTDIDEIVKNKGYVDPEDFGAVRANKNIDSTRAFQDAIDYAIKNGFGEVKFSGVYYIGKPLHKIKLPADDGSISSLFVKEGDIIFSAEETVTMNACLLITGDISLVATNIEHDMIIGPWNINESPINTEQLVGIAISSGEDYSRTSRYHFSNFTMSNYFIGRICLCISEATYESLKFIGCGISGLKLGMERCHEGVMTYSGCMSGDIIGGWWTNRNSTYQDSNFLPPYPAHDVNLVGWVDFCYTEEIQYAQIDGMFSTRLVKLDAFFDKYFFKSANSKKSFNGGRLSNSESTHGAIMPTYYGIAGRARLYISRYGRPISGVVINRLKTLGCHRTPVSIFAPKILGCYINDAYIERSGLYDNRKTILKKNAFGIDCADLYRESGYGIGYTVAEGLDVKSIILSSGNQITETHDKSSFTVTKGISINSLNLTGASAYPYMNITSFDGENIHEKYGMYDDFFLSTPIKFAKNSLKFDYLNGVFKPDVNVHAESIDAFYIKCGNVVNISITLHHVHKNSVKDSIEISNLPYPLPEDCCFILSTVIIPGMCKNVNISVCRTAEGVSLIKDSAGTFFSNVDLIEAITDFSISLAYVIVPSE
;
A
#
# COMPACT_ATOMS: atom_id res chain seq x y z
N MET A 1 -63.07 45.79 35.81
CA MET A 1 -62.58 44.54 35.19
C MET A 1 -62.94 44.61 33.71
N LEU A 2 -62.08 44.47 32.72
CA LEU A 2 -60.71 43.99 32.57
C LEU A 2 -60.19 44.70 31.30
N SER A 3 -58.92 45.10 31.25
CA SER A 3 -58.22 45.34 29.98
C SER A 3 -56.83 44.72 30.04
N LEU A 4 -56.47 44.04 28.96
CA LEU A 4 -55.13 43.54 28.69
C LEU A 4 -54.84 43.82 27.23
N ASN A 5 -53.78 44.60 27.00
CA ASN A 5 -53.20 44.87 25.70
C ASN A 5 -51.77 44.32 25.68
N LYS A 6 -51.38 43.81 24.50
CA LYS A 6 -50.06 43.30 24.15
C LYS A 6 -48.98 44.38 24.31
N THR A 7 -47.78 43.98 24.71
CA THR A 7 -46.54 44.69 24.37
C THR A 7 -45.37 43.72 24.23
N ASN A 8 -44.56 43.99 23.20
CA ASN A 8 -43.29 43.35 22.87
C ASN A 8 -42.24 43.63 23.96
N ALA A 9 -41.45 42.64 24.33
CA ALA A 9 -40.17 42.82 24.99
C ALA A 9 -39.10 42.06 24.20
N ALA A 10 -38.22 42.82 23.55
CA ALA A 10 -37.03 42.33 22.86
C ALA A 10 -36.03 41.79 23.88
N SER A 11 -35.60 40.55 23.69
CA SER A 11 -34.45 39.96 24.38
C SER A 11 -33.18 40.43 23.68
N GLN A 12 -32.30 41.12 24.43
CA GLN A 12 -30.95 41.46 24.02
C GLN A 12 -30.13 40.19 23.82
N GLU A 13 -29.91 39.80 22.56
CA GLU A 13 -28.74 39.01 22.18
C GLU A 13 -27.51 39.90 22.36
N LYS A 14 -26.63 39.52 23.29
CA LYS A 14 -25.26 40.03 23.30
C LYS A 14 -24.54 39.40 22.12
N ASP A 15 -24.45 40.13 21.01
CA ASP A 15 -23.39 39.96 20.04
C ASP A 15 -22.05 40.10 20.76
N ILE A 16 -21.40 38.97 21.02
CA ILE A 16 -19.99 38.91 21.33
C ILE A 16 -19.32 38.48 20.03
N THR A 17 -19.01 39.45 19.18
CA THR A 17 -17.97 39.28 18.17
C THR A 17 -16.64 39.69 18.80
N PRO A 18 -15.71 38.77 19.08
CA PRO A 18 -14.31 39.16 19.15
C PRO A 18 -13.91 39.44 17.70
N ASN A 19 -13.85 40.72 17.35
CA ASN A 19 -13.31 41.20 16.08
C ASN A 19 -11.78 41.08 16.12
N THR A 20 -11.29 39.86 16.32
CA THR A 20 -9.88 39.53 16.15
C THR A 20 -9.73 39.11 14.70
N ASP A 21 -8.94 39.86 13.94
CA ASP A 21 -8.68 39.57 12.54
C ASP A 21 -8.07 38.16 12.45
N ILE A 22 -8.73 37.24 11.75
CA ILE A 22 -8.25 35.87 11.56
C ILE A 22 -6.85 35.87 10.94
N ASP A 23 -6.56 36.87 10.10
CA ASP A 23 -5.24 37.07 9.50
C ASP A 23 -4.20 37.40 10.57
N GLU A 24 -4.55 38.19 11.58
CA GLU A 24 -3.67 38.52 12.69
C GLU A 24 -3.43 37.31 13.61
N ILE A 25 -4.47 36.52 13.89
CA ILE A 25 -4.36 35.29 14.70
C ILE A 25 -3.41 34.29 14.02
N VAL A 26 -3.70 33.93 12.77
CA VAL A 26 -2.92 32.94 12.02
C VAL A 26 -1.48 33.42 11.84
N LYS A 27 -1.27 34.71 11.52
CA LYS A 27 0.07 35.28 11.38
C LYS A 27 0.87 35.22 12.68
N ASN A 28 0.24 35.48 13.83
CA ASN A 28 0.90 35.41 15.13
C ASN A 28 1.23 33.97 15.54
N LYS A 29 0.38 32.99 15.19
CA LYS A 29 0.63 31.56 15.45
C LYS A 29 1.63 30.93 14.48
N GLY A 30 1.64 31.38 13.23
CA GLY A 30 2.45 30.82 12.15
C GLY A 30 1.87 29.57 11.48
N TYR A 31 0.65 29.15 11.82
CA TYR A 31 -0.04 28.00 11.23
C TYR A 31 -1.57 28.19 11.29
N VAL A 32 -2.29 27.43 10.48
CA VAL A 32 -3.77 27.45 10.43
C VAL A 32 -4.34 26.37 11.32
N ASP A 33 -5.25 26.72 12.23
CA ASP A 33 -5.92 25.82 13.17
C ASP A 33 -7.45 25.89 12.96
N PRO A 34 -8.16 24.75 12.76
CA PRO A 34 -9.62 24.76 12.65
C PRO A 34 -10.36 25.41 13.81
N GLU A 35 -9.79 25.45 15.02
CA GLU A 35 -10.41 26.12 16.17
C GLU A 35 -10.50 27.64 15.99
N ASP A 36 -9.57 28.25 15.25
CA ASP A 36 -9.62 29.69 14.94
C ASP A 36 -10.80 30.03 14.02
N PHE A 37 -11.34 29.02 13.33
CA PHE A 37 -12.53 29.10 12.48
C PHE A 37 -13.79 28.58 13.19
N GLY A 38 -13.70 28.29 14.50
CA GLY A 38 -14.83 27.88 15.34
C GLY A 38 -15.06 26.37 15.44
N ALA A 39 -14.07 25.53 15.11
CA ALA A 39 -14.17 24.10 15.38
C ALA A 39 -14.23 23.83 16.89
N VAL A 40 -15.00 22.82 17.29
CA VAL A 40 -15.23 22.48 18.71
C VAL A 40 -14.85 21.03 18.97
N ARG A 41 -13.90 20.81 19.89
CA ARG A 41 -13.47 19.48 20.34
C ARG A 41 -14.57 18.76 21.13
N ALA A 42 -14.61 17.43 21.00
CA ALA A 42 -15.26 16.46 21.87
C ALA A 42 -16.77 16.67 22.13
N ASN A 43 -17.48 17.37 21.23
CA ASN A 43 -18.93 17.53 21.32
C ASN A 43 -19.63 17.03 20.05
N LYS A 44 -20.20 15.82 20.11
CA LYS A 44 -20.96 15.22 18.98
C LYS A 44 -22.22 16.00 18.58
N ASN A 45 -22.67 16.94 19.40
CA ASN A 45 -23.82 17.79 19.09
C ASN A 45 -23.42 19.05 18.31
N ILE A 46 -22.12 19.32 18.18
CA ILE A 46 -21.57 20.45 17.42
C ILE A 46 -20.75 19.88 16.27
N ASP A 47 -21.26 20.11 15.06
CA ASP A 47 -20.58 19.70 13.84
C ASP A 47 -19.53 20.74 13.44
N SER A 48 -18.26 20.31 13.43
CA SER A 48 -17.11 21.15 13.12
C SER A 48 -16.75 21.15 11.63
N THR A 49 -17.54 20.51 10.76
CA THR A 49 -17.20 20.33 9.35
C THR A 49 -16.99 21.67 8.65
N ARG A 50 -17.85 22.66 8.94
CA ARG A 50 -17.74 23.97 8.31
C ARG A 50 -16.46 24.70 8.71
N ALA A 51 -16.15 24.73 10.01
CA ALA A 51 -14.93 25.35 10.51
C ALA A 51 -13.66 24.66 9.95
N PHE A 52 -13.65 23.33 9.87
CA PHE A 52 -12.55 22.59 9.24
C PHE A 52 -12.39 22.94 7.75
N GLN A 53 -13.50 23.00 7.00
CA GLN A 53 -13.44 23.39 5.59
C GLN A 53 -12.96 24.84 5.43
N ASP A 54 -13.45 25.76 6.25
CA ASP A 54 -13.06 27.18 6.18
C ASP A 54 -11.55 27.34 6.49
N ALA A 55 -11.00 26.55 7.41
CA ALA A 55 -9.55 26.51 7.68
C ALA A 55 -8.75 25.98 6.48
N ILE A 56 -9.20 24.90 5.84
CA ILE A 56 -8.59 24.35 4.62
C ILE A 56 -8.61 25.38 3.49
N ASP A 57 -9.78 25.97 3.24
CA ASP A 57 -9.97 26.97 2.19
C ASP A 57 -9.10 28.21 2.44
N TYR A 58 -9.00 28.66 3.71
CA TYR A 58 -8.15 29.77 4.11
C TYR A 58 -6.67 29.46 3.87
N ALA A 59 -6.20 28.27 4.27
CA ALA A 59 -4.82 27.86 4.09
C ALA A 59 -4.44 27.82 2.60
N ILE A 60 -5.27 27.18 1.76
CA ILE A 60 -5.06 27.12 0.31
C ILE A 60 -5.05 28.53 -0.30
N LYS A 61 -6.03 29.37 0.05
CA LYS A 61 -6.17 30.73 -0.52
C LYS A 61 -4.98 31.63 -0.18
N ASN A 62 -4.43 31.50 1.02
CA ASN A 62 -3.35 32.36 1.52
C ASN A 62 -1.96 31.72 1.41
N GLY A 63 -1.85 30.54 0.81
CA GLY A 63 -0.56 29.88 0.58
C GLY A 63 0.08 29.25 1.82
N PHE A 64 -0.70 28.93 2.85
CA PHE A 64 -0.22 28.10 3.97
C PHE A 64 -0.20 26.63 3.53
N GLY A 65 0.96 25.98 3.68
CA GLY A 65 1.13 24.58 3.27
C GLY A 65 0.51 23.55 4.22
N GLU A 66 -0.02 23.98 5.38
CA GLU A 66 -0.52 23.08 6.42
C GLU A 66 -1.72 23.66 7.19
N VAL A 67 -2.64 22.76 7.55
CA VAL A 67 -3.63 22.95 8.61
C VAL A 67 -3.29 21.97 9.73
N LYS A 68 -3.09 22.51 10.93
CA LYS A 68 -2.75 21.75 12.12
C LYS A 68 -3.94 21.65 13.05
N PHE A 69 -4.22 20.45 13.56
CA PHE A 69 -5.28 20.25 14.53
C PHE A 69 -4.87 19.26 15.61
N SER A 70 -5.50 19.40 16.79
CA SER A 70 -5.41 18.42 17.86
C SER A 70 -6.77 18.26 18.53
N GLY A 71 -7.09 17.06 18.98
CA GLY A 71 -8.35 16.68 19.59
C GLY A 71 -9.30 15.93 18.67
N VAL A 72 -10.47 15.62 19.20
CA VAL A 72 -11.52 14.85 18.53
C VAL A 72 -12.59 15.79 18.00
N TYR A 73 -12.90 15.72 16.71
CA TYR A 73 -13.90 16.57 16.06
C TYR A 73 -14.96 15.74 15.36
N TYR A 74 -16.21 16.13 15.56
CA TYR A 74 -17.33 15.56 14.81
C TYR A 74 -17.47 16.30 13.48
N ILE A 75 -17.33 15.55 12.38
CA ILE A 75 -17.28 16.04 11.01
C ILE A 75 -18.29 15.21 10.20
N GLY A 76 -19.57 15.61 10.23
CA GLY A 76 -20.67 14.84 9.68
C GLY A 76 -21.59 15.61 8.73
N LYS A 77 -21.31 16.88 8.44
CA LYS A 77 -22.14 17.70 7.54
C LYS A 77 -21.71 17.48 6.09
N PRO A 78 -22.63 17.12 5.17
CA PRO A 78 -22.30 16.95 3.75
C PRO A 78 -22.12 18.30 3.07
N LEU A 79 -20.93 18.89 3.11
CA LEU A 79 -20.65 20.18 2.48
C LEU A 79 -20.44 20.07 0.96
N HIS A 80 -19.95 18.92 0.50
CA HIS A 80 -19.51 18.74 -0.87
C HIS A 80 -20.21 17.57 -1.55
N LYS A 81 -20.32 17.65 -2.87
CA LYS A 81 -20.76 16.55 -3.73
C LYS A 81 -19.65 16.16 -4.67
N ILE A 82 -19.29 14.89 -4.66
CA ILE A 82 -18.30 14.31 -5.55
C ILE A 82 -18.98 13.46 -6.62
N LYS A 83 -18.45 13.49 -7.84
CA LYS A 83 -18.94 12.66 -8.94
C LYS A 83 -18.23 11.30 -8.86
N LEU A 84 -19.01 10.23 -8.98
CA LEU A 84 -18.47 8.88 -9.10
C LEU A 84 -18.09 8.57 -10.56
N PRO A 85 -17.22 7.56 -10.80
CA PRO A 85 -16.76 7.22 -12.15
C PRO A 85 -17.91 6.88 -13.11
N ALA A 86 -17.84 7.43 -14.33
CA ALA A 86 -18.85 7.22 -15.38
C ALA A 86 -18.23 7.40 -16.77
N ASP A 87 -18.71 6.62 -17.74
CA ASP A 87 -18.49 6.87 -19.16
C ASP A 87 -19.29 8.09 -19.61
N ASP A 88 -18.60 9.08 -20.18
CA ASP A 88 -19.18 10.34 -20.65
C ASP A 88 -20.00 10.20 -21.94
N GLY A 89 -20.06 8.99 -22.51
CA GLY A 89 -20.85 8.70 -23.70
C GLY A 89 -20.10 9.02 -25.00
N SER A 90 -18.87 9.49 -24.92
CA SER A 90 -18.05 9.74 -26.11
C SER A 90 -17.08 8.57 -26.37
N ILE A 91 -16.69 8.39 -27.63
CA ILE A 91 -15.79 7.33 -28.12
C ILE A 91 -14.82 7.95 -29.11
N SER A 92 -13.63 7.36 -29.26
CA SER A 92 -12.69 7.83 -30.28
C SER A 92 -13.32 7.82 -31.67
N SER A 93 -13.12 8.89 -32.42
CA SER A 93 -13.61 9.01 -33.80
C SER A 93 -13.05 7.92 -34.73
N LEU A 94 -11.89 7.34 -34.40
CA LEU A 94 -11.34 6.20 -35.12
C LEU A 94 -12.23 4.97 -34.97
N PHE A 95 -12.65 4.64 -33.74
CA PHE A 95 -13.49 3.47 -33.48
C PHE A 95 -14.89 3.63 -34.08
N VAL A 96 -15.43 4.85 -34.14
CA VAL A 96 -16.66 5.13 -34.88
C VAL A 96 -16.50 4.78 -36.36
N LYS A 97 -15.38 5.14 -36.99
CA LYS A 97 -15.10 4.78 -38.39
C LYS A 97 -14.92 3.28 -38.58
N GLU A 98 -14.44 2.57 -37.57
CA GLU A 98 -14.32 1.09 -37.55
C GLU A 98 -15.65 0.37 -37.25
N GLY A 99 -16.76 1.12 -37.08
CA GLY A 99 -18.10 0.56 -36.91
C GLY A 99 -18.51 0.31 -35.46
N ASP A 100 -17.85 0.92 -34.49
CA ASP A 100 -18.23 0.81 -33.07
C ASP A 100 -19.50 1.59 -32.73
N ILE A 101 -20.12 1.22 -31.61
CA ILE A 101 -21.42 1.72 -31.17
C ILE A 101 -21.23 2.99 -30.34
N ILE A 102 -22.02 4.01 -30.66
CA ILE A 102 -22.14 5.22 -29.85
C ILE A 102 -23.22 4.99 -28.78
N PHE A 103 -22.85 5.04 -27.50
CA PHE A 103 -23.81 5.06 -26.39
C PHE A 103 -24.01 6.47 -25.88
N SER A 104 -25.21 6.75 -25.34
CA SER A 104 -25.44 7.92 -24.50
C SER A 104 -24.54 7.89 -23.26
N ALA A 105 -24.24 9.05 -22.69
CA ALA A 105 -23.55 9.15 -21.41
C ALA A 105 -24.23 8.32 -20.32
N GLU A 106 -23.44 7.77 -19.38
CA GLU A 106 -23.99 7.21 -18.17
C GLU A 106 -24.59 8.31 -17.29
N GLU A 107 -25.61 7.96 -16.50
CA GLU A 107 -26.11 8.85 -15.46
C GLU A 107 -24.99 9.16 -14.46
N THR A 108 -24.74 10.44 -14.20
CA THR A 108 -23.74 10.86 -13.21
C THR A 108 -24.28 10.60 -11.81
N VAL A 109 -23.72 9.59 -11.15
CA VAL A 109 -23.99 9.31 -9.74
C VAL A 109 -23.07 10.16 -8.86
N THR A 110 -23.59 10.65 -7.74
CA THR A 110 -22.81 11.44 -6.79
C THR A 110 -22.85 10.85 -5.38
N MET A 111 -21.84 11.18 -4.59
CA MET A 111 -21.81 10.97 -3.14
C MET A 111 -21.51 12.27 -2.43
N ASN A 112 -21.88 12.36 -1.16
CA ASN A 112 -21.56 13.52 -0.33
C ASN A 112 -20.21 13.31 0.36
N ALA A 113 -19.41 14.37 0.42
CA ALA A 113 -18.17 14.43 1.20
C ALA A 113 -18.27 15.53 2.26
N CYS A 114 -17.64 15.32 3.41
CA CYS A 114 -17.63 16.29 4.50
C CYS A 114 -16.60 17.38 4.22
N LEU A 115 -15.37 16.99 3.89
CA LEU A 115 -14.26 17.90 3.57
C LEU A 115 -13.79 17.68 2.12
N LEU A 116 -13.31 18.75 1.50
CA LEU A 116 -12.72 18.74 0.15
C LEU A 116 -11.36 19.45 0.16
N ILE A 117 -10.37 18.79 -0.44
CA ILE A 117 -9.03 19.32 -0.67
C ILE A 117 -8.81 19.41 -2.18
N THR A 118 -8.52 20.61 -2.70
CA THR A 118 -8.33 20.88 -4.13
C THR A 118 -6.93 21.34 -4.52
N GLY A 119 -6.02 21.49 -3.55
CA GLY A 119 -4.66 21.98 -3.76
C GLY A 119 -3.63 21.30 -2.86
N ASP A 120 -2.39 21.73 -3.02
CA ASP A 120 -1.22 21.18 -2.32
C ASP A 120 -1.22 21.61 -0.84
N ILE A 121 -1.81 20.79 0.03
CA ILE A 121 -1.93 21.08 1.46
C ILE A 121 -1.66 19.85 2.33
N SER A 122 -1.18 20.12 3.53
CA SER A 122 -0.96 19.14 4.58
C SER A 122 -2.05 19.23 5.65
N LEU A 123 -2.66 18.11 6.03
CA LEU A 123 -3.43 18.00 7.26
C LEU A 123 -2.57 17.27 8.30
N VAL A 124 -2.14 18.00 9.32
CA VAL A 124 -1.18 17.51 10.31
C VAL A 124 -1.81 17.53 11.68
N ALA A 125 -1.72 16.41 12.37
CA ALA A 125 -2.09 16.30 13.77
C ALA A 125 -0.87 15.87 14.60
N THR A 126 -1.04 15.90 15.91
CA THR A 126 0.06 15.67 16.87
C THR A 126 0.13 14.22 17.33
N ASN A 127 -0.99 13.50 17.31
CA ASN A 127 -1.08 12.17 17.88
C ASN A 127 -2.22 11.35 17.26
N ILE A 128 -1.85 10.27 16.58
CA ILE A 128 -2.77 9.36 15.89
C ILE A 128 -3.84 8.74 16.80
N GLU A 129 -3.55 8.54 18.09
CA GLU A 129 -4.46 7.91 19.06
C GLU A 129 -5.44 8.89 19.73
N HIS A 130 -5.19 10.21 19.64
CA HIS A 130 -5.99 11.23 20.33
C HIS A 130 -6.60 12.27 19.39
N ASP A 131 -6.01 12.47 18.21
CA ASP A 131 -6.48 13.42 17.23
C ASP A 131 -7.33 12.69 16.20
N MET A 132 -8.63 13.02 16.15
CA MET A 132 -9.60 12.26 15.38
C MET A 132 -10.60 13.15 14.66
N ILE A 133 -10.99 12.75 13.47
CA ILE A 133 -12.21 13.23 12.80
C ILE A 133 -13.22 12.09 12.71
N ILE A 134 -14.43 12.32 13.21
CA ILE A 134 -15.46 11.30 13.41
C ILE A 134 -16.69 11.63 12.57
N GLY A 135 -17.11 10.70 11.71
CA GLY A 135 -18.34 10.78 10.96
C GLY A 135 -19.53 10.07 11.63
N PRO A 136 -20.73 10.15 11.03
CA PRO A 136 -21.96 9.54 11.54
C PRO A 136 -22.15 8.06 11.20
N TRP A 137 -21.27 7.45 10.39
CA TRP A 137 -21.49 6.09 9.88
C TRP A 137 -21.33 5.04 10.96
N ASN A 138 -22.31 4.14 11.07
CA ASN A 138 -22.24 2.96 11.92
C ASN A 138 -22.03 1.71 11.05
N ILE A 139 -20.89 1.05 11.23
CA ILE A 139 -20.51 -0.13 10.45
C ILE A 139 -21.51 -1.30 10.54
N ASN A 140 -22.25 -1.41 11.65
CA ASN A 140 -23.22 -2.48 11.86
C ASN A 140 -24.61 -2.16 11.30
N GLU A 141 -25.00 -0.89 11.30
CA GLU A 141 -26.39 -0.46 11.10
C GLU A 141 -26.61 0.35 9.83
N SER A 142 -25.71 1.27 9.51
CA SER A 142 -25.92 2.23 8.42
C SER A 142 -26.03 1.53 7.05
N PRO A 143 -26.85 2.05 6.13
CA PRO A 143 -27.11 1.39 4.84
C PRO A 143 -25.95 1.58 3.86
N ILE A 144 -25.56 0.52 3.14
CA ILE A 144 -24.49 0.59 2.13
C ILE A 144 -25.09 1.15 0.83
N ASN A 145 -24.98 2.45 0.62
CA ASN A 145 -25.49 3.16 -0.55
C ASN A 145 -24.73 4.50 -0.78
N THR A 146 -25.10 5.23 -1.84
CA THR A 146 -24.47 6.51 -2.23
C THR A 146 -24.90 7.71 -1.38
N GLU A 147 -25.88 7.55 -0.48
CA GLU A 147 -26.32 8.62 0.43
C GLU A 147 -25.37 8.78 1.63
N GLN A 148 -24.47 7.81 1.83
CA GLN A 148 -23.52 7.81 2.92
C GLN A 148 -22.34 8.74 2.66
N LEU A 149 -21.68 9.14 3.76
CA LEU A 149 -20.66 10.16 3.72
C LEU A 149 -19.27 9.60 3.44
N VAL A 150 -18.56 10.34 2.60
CA VAL A 150 -17.10 10.35 2.52
C VAL A 150 -16.56 11.35 3.54
N GLY A 151 -15.51 10.98 4.28
CA GLY A 151 -14.87 11.90 5.22
C GLY A 151 -14.13 13.02 4.49
N ILE A 152 -13.07 12.67 3.77
CA ILE A 152 -12.26 13.62 3.00
C ILE A 152 -12.26 13.24 1.52
N ALA A 153 -12.64 14.16 0.66
CA ALA A 153 -12.41 14.08 -0.78
C ALA A 153 -11.17 14.90 -1.17
N ILE A 154 -10.34 14.32 -2.03
CA ILE A 154 -9.17 14.95 -2.61
C ILE A 154 -9.38 15.04 -4.13
N SER A 155 -9.14 16.22 -4.69
CA SER A 155 -9.27 16.51 -6.11
C SER A 155 -8.16 17.45 -6.57
N SER A 156 -7.90 17.50 -7.88
CA SER A 156 -7.07 18.53 -8.53
C SER A 156 -7.88 19.74 -9.03
N GLY A 157 -9.11 19.91 -8.52
CA GLY A 157 -10.07 20.92 -8.97
C GLY A 157 -11.31 20.32 -9.64
N GLU A 158 -11.87 21.02 -10.63
CA GLU A 158 -13.03 20.53 -11.41
C GLU A 158 -12.66 19.47 -12.45
N ASP A 159 -11.38 19.42 -12.83
CA ASP A 159 -10.84 18.44 -13.76
C ASP A 159 -9.98 17.43 -13.01
N TYR A 160 -10.41 16.16 -13.01
CA TYR A 160 -9.71 15.04 -12.36
C TYR A 160 -8.52 14.53 -13.18
N SER A 161 -8.18 15.21 -14.29
CA SER A 161 -7.10 14.86 -15.20
C SER A 161 -5.69 15.17 -14.68
N ARG A 162 -5.52 15.66 -13.44
CA ARG A 162 -4.21 16.05 -12.91
C ARG A 162 -3.86 15.26 -11.66
N THR A 163 -2.58 15.17 -11.35
CA THR A 163 -2.13 14.63 -10.06
C THR A 163 -2.45 15.62 -8.93
N SER A 164 -2.87 15.12 -7.77
CA SER A 164 -3.02 15.91 -6.55
C SER A 164 -1.93 15.53 -5.55
N ARG A 165 -1.26 16.56 -5.01
CA ARG A 165 -0.27 16.41 -3.95
C ARG A 165 -0.87 16.80 -2.62
N TYR A 166 -0.68 15.96 -1.62
CA TYR A 166 -1.17 16.23 -0.28
C TYR A 166 -0.40 15.40 0.73
N HIS A 167 -0.42 15.86 1.98
CA HIS A 167 0.25 15.18 3.06
C HIS A 167 -0.69 15.03 4.25
N PHE A 168 -0.85 13.82 4.79
CA PHE A 168 -1.64 13.59 6.00
C PHE A 168 -0.78 12.94 7.07
N SER A 169 -0.83 13.49 8.29
CA SER A 169 0.03 13.03 9.38
C SER A 169 -0.72 12.92 10.70
N ASN A 170 -0.57 11.77 11.35
CA ASN A 170 -0.81 11.49 12.76
C ASN A 170 -2.25 11.74 13.25
N PHE A 171 -3.27 11.35 12.49
CA PHE A 171 -4.67 11.39 12.95
C PHE A 171 -5.47 10.14 12.59
N THR A 172 -6.59 9.97 13.29
CA THR A 172 -7.59 8.93 13.03
C THR A 172 -8.80 9.45 12.25
N MET A 173 -9.26 8.71 11.26
CA MET A 173 -10.58 8.86 10.65
C MET A 173 -11.49 7.73 11.12
N SER A 174 -12.60 8.07 11.78
CA SER A 174 -13.53 7.09 12.32
C SER A 174 -14.92 7.27 11.73
N ASN A 175 -15.64 6.15 11.56
CA ASN A 175 -17.08 6.17 11.31
C ASN A 175 -17.46 6.95 10.04
N TYR A 176 -16.79 6.66 8.93
CA TYR A 176 -17.23 7.06 7.59
C TYR A 176 -17.54 5.83 6.75
N PHE A 177 -18.45 5.96 5.77
CA PHE A 177 -18.63 4.87 4.83
C PHE A 177 -17.39 4.71 3.95
N ILE A 178 -16.87 5.82 3.43
CA ILE A 178 -15.53 5.89 2.82
C ILE A 178 -14.72 6.91 3.62
N GLY A 179 -13.60 6.48 4.21
CA GLY A 179 -12.72 7.37 4.99
C GLY A 179 -12.24 8.52 4.12
N ARG A 180 -11.46 8.20 3.08
CA ARG A 180 -10.96 9.17 2.11
C ARG A 180 -11.12 8.71 0.68
N ILE A 181 -11.29 9.65 -0.25
CA ILE A 181 -11.30 9.38 -1.68
C ILE A 181 -10.42 10.37 -2.44
N CYS A 182 -9.49 9.87 -3.26
CA CYS A 182 -8.72 10.67 -4.20
C CYS A 182 -9.30 10.46 -5.60
N LEU A 183 -9.97 11.50 -6.12
CA LEU A 183 -10.69 11.48 -7.40
C LEU A 183 -9.76 11.50 -8.61
N CYS A 184 -8.48 11.79 -8.39
CA CYS A 184 -7.44 11.86 -9.40
C CYS A 184 -6.20 11.04 -8.99
N ILE A 185 -5.10 11.14 -9.75
CA ILE A 185 -3.85 10.46 -9.40
C ILE A 185 -3.28 11.06 -8.12
N SER A 186 -2.99 10.22 -7.14
CA SER A 186 -2.44 10.64 -5.85
C SER A 186 -0.92 10.69 -5.91
N GLU A 187 -0.33 11.81 -5.50
CA GLU A 187 1.10 11.94 -5.16
C GLU A 187 1.18 12.37 -3.69
N ALA A 188 1.06 11.39 -2.79
CA ALA A 188 0.81 11.65 -1.38
C ALA A 188 1.90 11.12 -0.48
N THR A 189 2.12 11.85 0.62
CA THR A 189 2.90 11.38 1.75
C THR A 189 1.98 11.19 2.95
N TYR A 190 2.06 10.02 3.57
CA TYR A 190 1.38 9.72 4.83
C TYR A 190 2.43 9.37 5.87
N GLU A 191 2.43 10.02 7.03
CA GLU A 191 3.31 9.60 8.12
C GLU A 191 2.71 8.43 8.89
N SER A 192 1.60 8.66 9.57
CA SER A 192 0.83 7.59 10.21
C SER A 192 -0.64 7.95 10.22
N LEU A 193 -1.49 7.05 9.71
CA LEU A 193 -2.94 7.24 9.70
C LEU A 193 -3.66 6.02 10.23
N LYS A 194 -4.77 6.27 10.93
CA LYS A 194 -5.62 5.22 11.50
C LYS A 194 -7.05 5.37 11.01
N PHE A 195 -7.67 4.24 10.68
CA PHE A 195 -9.06 4.16 10.25
C PHE A 195 -9.81 3.23 11.18
N ILE A 196 -10.94 3.69 11.71
CA ILE A 196 -11.75 2.91 12.67
C ILE A 196 -13.19 2.82 12.18
N GLY A 197 -13.70 1.59 12.06
CA GLY A 197 -15.13 1.36 11.77
C GLY A 197 -15.59 1.87 10.40
N CYS A 198 -14.67 2.06 9.45
CA CYS A 198 -15.01 2.52 8.10
C CYS A 198 -15.57 1.37 7.24
N GLY A 199 -16.45 1.70 6.29
CA GLY A 199 -16.80 0.75 5.23
C GLY A 199 -15.58 0.45 4.36
N ILE A 200 -15.00 1.50 3.77
CA ILE A 200 -13.76 1.48 3.00
C ILE A 200 -12.84 2.55 3.60
N SER A 201 -11.61 2.22 3.99
CA SER A 201 -10.70 3.21 4.56
C SER A 201 -10.24 4.27 3.56
N GLY A 202 -10.02 3.88 2.30
CA GLY A 202 -9.52 4.75 1.26
C GLY A 202 -9.82 4.24 -0.14
N LEU A 203 -10.20 5.15 -1.03
CA LEU A 203 -10.34 4.91 -2.47
C LEU A 203 -9.46 5.88 -3.24
N LYS A 204 -8.65 5.40 -4.19
CA LYS A 204 -7.82 6.28 -5.02
C LYS A 204 -7.97 5.87 -6.48
N LEU A 205 -8.10 6.83 -7.41
CA LEU A 205 -8.08 6.54 -8.85
C LEU A 205 -6.73 5.94 -9.28
N GLY A 206 -5.63 6.40 -8.69
CA GLY A 206 -4.29 5.90 -8.93
C GLY A 206 -3.29 6.50 -7.94
N MET A 207 -2.04 6.04 -8.03
CA MET A 207 -0.94 6.47 -7.18
C MET A 207 0.34 6.62 -8.00
N GLU A 208 1.08 7.66 -7.69
CA GLU A 208 2.35 8.02 -8.31
C GLU A 208 3.29 8.51 -7.20
N ARG A 209 4.51 7.96 -7.12
CA ARG A 209 5.56 8.40 -6.15
C ARG A 209 5.06 8.57 -4.72
N CYS A 210 4.17 7.69 -4.27
CA CYS A 210 3.58 7.80 -2.94
C CYS A 210 4.48 7.17 -1.88
N HIS A 211 4.48 7.77 -0.69
CA HIS A 211 5.11 7.23 0.51
C HIS A 211 4.09 7.16 1.63
N GLU A 212 3.88 5.98 2.19
CA GLU A 212 2.99 5.76 3.33
C GLU A 212 3.83 5.20 4.47
N GLY A 213 3.78 5.79 5.66
CA GLY A 213 4.40 5.23 6.85
C GLY A 213 3.51 4.16 7.45
N VAL A 214 3.05 4.34 8.69
CA VAL A 214 2.22 3.35 9.40
C VAL A 214 0.74 3.55 9.14
N MET A 215 0.13 2.59 8.45
CA MET A 215 -1.28 2.59 8.09
C MET A 215 -2.05 1.58 8.93
N THR A 216 -2.89 2.07 9.85
CA THR A 216 -3.68 1.23 10.76
C THR A 216 -5.15 1.21 10.36
N TYR A 217 -5.74 0.02 10.29
CA TYR A 217 -7.14 -0.19 9.98
C TYR A 217 -7.75 -1.09 11.05
N SER A 218 -8.70 -0.57 11.82
CA SER A 218 -9.30 -1.26 12.95
C SER A 218 -10.81 -1.42 12.74
N GLY A 219 -11.24 -2.66 12.52
CA GLY A 219 -12.64 -2.98 12.34
C GLY A 219 -13.23 -2.34 11.08
N CYS A 220 -12.48 -2.27 9.98
CA CYS A 220 -13.01 -1.82 8.69
C CYS A 220 -13.63 -3.00 7.93
N MET A 221 -14.56 -2.74 6.99
CA MET A 221 -15.06 -3.80 6.11
C MET A 221 -14.08 -4.11 4.95
N SER A 222 -13.37 -3.09 4.47
CA SER A 222 -12.28 -3.13 3.49
C SER A 222 -11.20 -2.12 3.87
N GLY A 223 -9.94 -2.47 3.61
CA GLY A 223 -8.83 -1.52 3.60
C GLY A 223 -8.82 -0.66 2.33
N ASP A 224 -7.66 -0.08 2.02
CA ASP A 224 -7.54 0.85 0.89
C ASP A 224 -7.63 0.14 -0.46
N ILE A 225 -8.33 0.74 -1.42
CA ILE A 225 -8.46 0.26 -2.80
C ILE A 225 -7.91 1.32 -3.75
N ILE A 226 -6.96 0.92 -4.59
CA ILE A 226 -6.24 1.78 -5.52
C ILE A 226 -6.53 1.32 -6.94
N GLY A 227 -7.06 2.23 -7.76
CA GLY A 227 -7.42 1.97 -9.15
C GLY A 227 -8.74 1.22 -9.34
N GLY A 228 -8.93 0.71 -10.56
CA GLY A 228 -10.10 -0.08 -10.93
C GLY A 228 -11.34 0.71 -11.35
N TRP A 229 -11.24 2.02 -11.52
CA TRP A 229 -12.37 2.89 -11.83
C TRP A 229 -12.76 2.80 -13.31
N TRP A 230 -14.05 2.63 -13.59
CA TRP A 230 -14.60 2.72 -14.93
C TRP A 230 -14.77 4.19 -15.32
N THR A 231 -13.83 4.71 -16.11
CA THR A 231 -13.78 6.13 -16.50
C THR A 231 -13.99 6.35 -17.99
N ASN A 232 -13.78 5.34 -18.82
CA ASN A 232 -13.97 5.44 -20.27
C ASN A 232 -14.29 4.08 -20.90
N ARG A 233 -14.90 4.10 -22.07
CA ARG A 233 -15.29 2.88 -22.80
C ARG A 233 -14.33 2.46 -23.91
N ASN A 234 -13.25 3.19 -24.15
CA ASN A 234 -12.35 2.88 -25.25
C ASN A 234 -11.47 1.68 -24.89
N SER A 235 -11.30 0.76 -25.84
CA SER A 235 -10.52 -0.47 -25.65
C SER A 235 -9.01 -0.23 -25.87
N THR A 236 -8.45 0.86 -25.33
CA THR A 236 -7.00 1.20 -25.43
C THR A 236 -6.55 2.09 -24.27
N TYR A 237 -5.22 2.22 -24.03
CA TYR A 237 -4.70 2.53 -22.70
C TYR A 237 -3.55 3.53 -22.54
N GLN A 238 -2.89 3.95 -23.61
CA GLN A 238 -1.69 4.79 -23.50
C GLN A 238 -1.66 6.01 -24.42
N ASP A 239 -2.61 6.11 -25.35
CA ASP A 239 -2.63 7.22 -26.27
C ASP A 239 -3.81 8.14 -25.91
N SER A 240 -3.47 9.40 -25.58
CA SER A 240 -4.40 10.49 -25.30
C SER A 240 -5.45 10.67 -26.40
N ASN A 241 -5.14 10.28 -27.65
CA ASN A 241 -6.10 10.26 -28.76
C ASN A 241 -7.33 9.40 -28.52
N PHE A 242 -7.27 8.49 -27.55
CA PHE A 242 -8.32 7.56 -27.21
C PHE A 242 -8.80 7.69 -25.78
N LEU A 243 -8.56 8.83 -25.11
CA LEU A 243 -9.09 9.12 -23.78
C LEU A 243 -9.95 10.40 -23.79
N PRO A 244 -11.03 10.47 -23.00
CA PRO A 244 -11.90 11.65 -22.92
C PRO A 244 -11.28 12.80 -22.11
N PRO A 245 -11.62 14.08 -22.38
CA PRO A 245 -12.31 14.54 -23.59
C PRO A 245 -11.42 14.27 -24.81
N TYR A 246 -11.94 13.72 -25.91
CA TYR A 246 -11.09 13.20 -26.99
C TYR A 246 -10.54 14.30 -27.93
N PRO A 247 -9.20 14.41 -28.15
CA PRO A 247 -8.10 13.74 -27.45
C PRO A 247 -7.84 14.38 -26.08
N ALA A 248 -7.58 13.56 -25.05
CA ALA A 248 -7.35 14.06 -23.71
C ALA A 248 -6.08 14.91 -23.65
N HIS A 249 -6.07 15.93 -22.80
CA HIS A 249 -4.85 16.71 -22.55
C HIS A 249 -3.80 15.91 -21.76
N ASP A 250 -4.24 14.92 -20.98
CA ASP A 250 -3.39 14.06 -20.16
C ASP A 250 -4.03 12.67 -20.01
N VAL A 251 -3.21 11.65 -19.83
CA VAL A 251 -3.61 10.24 -19.72
C VAL A 251 -4.04 9.84 -18.31
N ASN A 252 -3.96 10.74 -17.31
CA ASN A 252 -4.24 10.50 -15.88
C ASN A 252 -5.62 9.88 -15.56
N LEU A 253 -6.59 9.95 -16.47
CA LEU A 253 -7.97 9.50 -16.24
C LEU A 253 -8.17 7.97 -16.26
N VAL A 254 -7.19 7.18 -16.70
CA VAL A 254 -7.29 5.71 -16.68
C VAL A 254 -6.87 5.07 -15.35
N GLY A 255 -6.27 5.85 -14.45
CA GLY A 255 -5.66 5.34 -13.21
C GLY A 255 -4.43 4.47 -13.48
N TRP A 256 -3.37 4.67 -12.70
CA TRP A 256 -2.23 3.76 -12.65
C TRP A 256 -1.64 3.73 -11.25
N VAL A 257 -0.74 2.77 -11.04
CA VAL A 257 0.05 2.65 -9.83
C VAL A 257 1.49 2.51 -10.26
N ASP A 258 2.23 3.62 -10.18
CA ASP A 258 3.64 3.67 -10.50
C ASP A 258 4.39 4.17 -9.27
N PHE A 259 4.94 3.19 -8.54
CA PHE A 259 5.67 3.33 -7.28
C PHE A 259 4.84 3.80 -6.08
N CYS A 260 4.75 2.92 -5.09
CA CYS A 260 4.22 3.23 -3.76
C CYS A 260 5.02 2.44 -2.72
N TYR A 261 5.65 3.14 -1.78
CA TYR A 261 6.26 2.52 -0.62
C TYR A 261 5.34 2.67 0.59
N THR A 262 5.10 1.57 1.29
CA THR A 262 4.38 1.54 2.57
C THR A 262 5.27 0.93 3.65
N GLU A 263 5.54 1.66 4.72
CA GLU A 263 6.36 1.18 5.83
C GLU A 263 5.65 0.04 6.57
N GLU A 264 4.38 0.23 6.93
CA GLU A 264 3.61 -0.79 7.63
C GLU A 264 2.11 -0.71 7.37
N ILE A 265 1.48 -1.86 7.19
CA ILE A 265 0.03 -2.03 7.21
C ILE A 265 -0.35 -2.87 8.43
N GLN A 266 -1.16 -2.32 9.33
CA GLN A 266 -1.79 -3.05 10.43
C GLN A 266 -3.30 -3.12 10.16
N TYR A 267 -3.80 -4.30 9.84
CA TYR A 267 -5.19 -4.49 9.45
C TYR A 267 -5.92 -5.47 10.36
N ALA A 268 -7.04 -5.02 10.92
CA ALA A 268 -8.03 -5.87 11.56
C ALA A 268 -9.38 -5.69 10.84
N GLN A 269 -9.88 -6.78 10.27
CA GLN A 269 -11.23 -6.85 9.71
C GLN A 269 -12.26 -6.63 10.83
N ILE A 270 -13.45 -6.14 10.50
CA ILE A 270 -14.61 -6.28 11.39
C ILE A 270 -14.81 -7.74 11.83
N ASP A 271 -14.94 -7.94 13.14
CA ASP A 271 -15.20 -9.27 13.71
C ASP A 271 -16.57 -9.81 13.30
N GLY A 272 -16.62 -11.06 12.86
CA GLY A 272 -17.85 -11.75 12.54
C GLY A 272 -17.73 -12.78 11.44
N MET A 273 -18.91 -13.22 10.99
CA MET A 273 -19.06 -14.06 9.81
C MET A 273 -19.03 -13.21 8.55
N PHE A 274 -18.55 -13.76 7.43
CA PHE A 274 -18.68 -13.12 6.14
C PHE A 274 -20.16 -12.91 5.82
N SER A 275 -20.60 -11.66 5.94
CA SER A 275 -22.03 -11.34 6.06
C SER A 275 -22.60 -10.78 4.76
N THR A 276 -23.94 -10.72 4.70
CA THR A 276 -24.64 -10.02 3.61
C THR A 276 -24.26 -8.54 3.51
N ARG A 277 -23.76 -7.91 4.58
CA ARG A 277 -23.21 -6.54 4.53
C ARG A 277 -21.91 -6.49 3.73
N LEU A 278 -21.02 -7.47 3.89
CA LEU A 278 -19.79 -7.54 3.10
C LEU A 278 -20.08 -7.80 1.61
N VAL A 279 -21.08 -8.65 1.31
CA VAL A 279 -21.56 -8.83 -0.07
C VAL A 279 -22.14 -7.54 -0.66
N LYS A 280 -22.91 -6.78 0.14
CA LYS A 280 -23.43 -5.47 -0.29
C LYS A 280 -22.32 -4.46 -0.55
N LEU A 281 -21.22 -4.51 0.22
CA LEU A 281 -20.05 -3.66 -0.02
C LEU A 281 -19.38 -4.00 -1.36
N ASP A 282 -19.17 -5.28 -1.64
CA ASP A 282 -18.65 -5.74 -2.92
C ASP A 282 -19.54 -5.27 -4.09
N ALA A 283 -20.86 -5.50 -3.97
CA ALA A 283 -21.82 -5.06 -4.97
C ALA A 283 -21.88 -3.53 -5.14
N PHE A 284 -21.71 -2.77 -4.07
CA PHE A 284 -21.64 -1.31 -4.11
C PHE A 284 -20.43 -0.84 -4.93
N PHE A 285 -19.24 -1.37 -4.64
CA PHE A 285 -18.04 -0.99 -5.38
C PHE A 285 -18.12 -1.42 -6.84
N ASP A 286 -18.64 -2.63 -7.12
CA ASP A 286 -18.84 -3.09 -8.49
C ASP A 286 -19.86 -2.22 -9.24
N LYS A 287 -20.95 -1.81 -8.61
CA LYS A 287 -21.97 -1.00 -9.26
C LYS A 287 -21.50 0.42 -9.61
N TYR A 288 -20.73 1.05 -8.73
CA TYR A 288 -20.45 2.49 -8.83
C TYR A 288 -19.02 2.85 -9.24
N PHE A 289 -18.05 1.97 -9.00
CA PHE A 289 -16.63 2.23 -9.28
C PHE A 289 -16.09 1.29 -10.35
N PHE A 290 -16.15 -0.03 -10.12
CA PHE A 290 -15.54 -0.99 -11.03
C PHE A 290 -16.38 -1.23 -12.28
N LYS A 291 -17.70 -1.36 -12.16
CA LYS A 291 -18.67 -1.55 -13.25
C LYS A 291 -18.30 -2.75 -14.15
N SER A 292 -18.27 -3.96 -13.57
CA SER A 292 -17.97 -5.21 -14.28
C SER A 292 -18.84 -5.43 -15.52
N ALA A 293 -20.13 -5.08 -15.44
CA ALA A 293 -21.08 -5.15 -16.56
C ALA A 293 -20.65 -4.27 -17.76
N ASN A 294 -20.15 -3.05 -17.49
CA ASN A 294 -19.68 -2.14 -18.53
C ASN A 294 -18.36 -2.59 -19.15
N SER A 295 -17.56 -3.36 -18.41
CA SER A 295 -16.24 -3.83 -18.84
C SER A 295 -16.28 -4.89 -19.94
N LYS A 296 -17.47 -5.43 -20.25
CA LYS A 296 -17.67 -6.31 -21.40
C LYS A 296 -17.71 -5.49 -22.69
N LYS A 297 -17.26 -6.10 -23.80
CA LYS A 297 -17.42 -5.56 -25.15
C LYS A 297 -18.90 -5.26 -25.45
N SER A 298 -19.17 -4.25 -26.27
CA SER A 298 -20.54 -3.82 -26.57
C SER A 298 -21.35 -4.90 -27.28
N PHE A 299 -20.73 -5.73 -28.14
CA PHE A 299 -21.40 -6.90 -28.72
C PHE A 299 -21.81 -7.98 -27.69
N ASN A 300 -21.17 -8.00 -26.52
CA ASN A 300 -21.50 -8.87 -25.39
C ASN A 300 -22.45 -8.21 -24.36
N GLY A 301 -23.09 -7.10 -24.74
CA GLY A 301 -24.03 -6.36 -23.89
C GLY A 301 -23.37 -5.48 -22.82
N GLY A 302 -22.06 -5.22 -22.92
CA GLY A 302 -21.38 -4.22 -22.10
C GLY A 302 -21.25 -2.87 -22.81
N ARG A 303 -20.28 -2.06 -22.38
CA ARG A 303 -20.02 -0.73 -22.96
C ARG A 303 -18.64 -0.59 -23.59
N LEU A 304 -17.70 -1.50 -23.30
CA LEU A 304 -16.34 -1.45 -23.84
C LEU A 304 -16.36 -1.55 -25.37
N SER A 305 -15.57 -0.70 -26.02
CA SER A 305 -15.40 -0.66 -27.47
C SER A 305 -15.07 -2.04 -28.06
N ASN A 306 -15.71 -2.36 -29.19
CA ASN A 306 -15.48 -3.58 -29.96
C ASN A 306 -14.17 -3.55 -30.76
N SER A 307 -13.52 -2.39 -30.86
CA SER A 307 -12.26 -2.29 -31.60
C SER A 307 -11.20 -3.21 -30.99
N GLU A 308 -10.54 -3.95 -31.89
CA GLU A 308 -9.40 -4.83 -31.65
C GLU A 308 -8.09 -4.12 -32.04
N SER A 309 -8.05 -2.78 -31.86
CA SER A 309 -6.85 -1.98 -32.13
C SER A 309 -5.58 -2.63 -31.55
N THR A 310 -4.41 -2.30 -32.11
CA THR A 310 -3.11 -2.91 -31.76
C THR A 310 -2.73 -2.84 -30.26
N HIS A 311 -3.49 -2.09 -29.45
CA HIS A 311 -3.30 -1.91 -28.01
C HIS A 311 -4.58 -2.26 -27.22
N GLY A 312 -5.18 -3.41 -27.52
CA GLY A 312 -6.41 -3.88 -26.88
C GLY A 312 -6.38 -3.77 -25.35
N ALA A 313 -7.34 -3.02 -24.79
CA ALA A 313 -7.48 -2.85 -23.35
C ALA A 313 -7.77 -4.20 -22.68
N ILE A 314 -6.94 -4.54 -21.69
CA ILE A 314 -7.17 -5.71 -20.86
C ILE A 314 -7.92 -5.27 -19.61
N MET A 315 -9.14 -5.76 -19.45
CA MET A 315 -9.97 -5.55 -18.25
C MET A 315 -9.70 -6.66 -17.24
N PRO A 316 -9.40 -6.34 -15.97
CA PRO A 316 -9.28 -7.35 -14.94
C PRO A 316 -10.65 -7.96 -14.61
N THR A 317 -10.65 -9.14 -13.99
CA THR A 317 -11.87 -9.70 -13.39
C THR A 317 -12.06 -9.13 -11.98
N TYR A 318 -13.31 -8.87 -11.60
CA TYR A 318 -13.64 -8.38 -10.26
C TYR A 318 -13.76 -9.54 -9.26
N TYR A 319 -12.98 -9.50 -8.18
CA TYR A 319 -12.95 -10.55 -7.15
C TYR A 319 -13.31 -10.06 -5.74
N GLY A 320 -14.18 -9.05 -5.65
CA GLY A 320 -14.62 -8.46 -4.37
C GLY A 320 -13.54 -7.63 -3.67
N ILE A 321 -13.98 -6.68 -2.85
CA ILE A 321 -13.14 -5.77 -2.07
C ILE A 321 -13.17 -6.07 -0.57
N ALA A 322 -14.29 -6.58 -0.06
CA ALA A 322 -14.49 -6.85 1.35
C ALA A 322 -13.56 -7.97 1.85
N GLY A 323 -13.10 -7.87 3.09
CA GLY A 323 -12.24 -8.90 3.67
C GLY A 323 -10.77 -8.77 3.30
N ARG A 324 -10.33 -7.61 2.77
CA ARG A 324 -8.97 -7.35 2.27
C ARG A 324 -8.38 -6.13 2.96
N ALA A 325 -7.09 -6.21 3.29
CA ALA A 325 -6.32 -5.11 3.87
C ALA A 325 -5.90 -4.07 2.83
N ARG A 326 -5.64 -4.51 1.59
CA ARG A 326 -5.21 -3.64 0.50
C ARG A 326 -5.56 -4.28 -0.84
N LEU A 327 -6.09 -3.49 -1.77
CA LEU A 327 -6.36 -3.94 -3.12
C LEU A 327 -5.84 -2.95 -4.15
N TYR A 328 -5.14 -3.44 -5.16
CA TYR A 328 -4.76 -2.67 -6.32
C TYR A 328 -5.41 -3.26 -7.56
N ILE A 329 -6.00 -2.42 -8.39
CA ILE A 329 -6.71 -2.83 -9.60
C ILE A 329 -6.24 -1.96 -10.75
N SER A 330 -5.77 -2.59 -11.82
CA SER A 330 -5.43 -1.89 -13.04
C SER A 330 -6.38 -2.25 -14.16
N ARG A 331 -6.87 -1.23 -14.85
CA ARG A 331 -7.70 -1.35 -16.05
C ARG A 331 -6.89 -1.01 -17.29
N TYR A 332 -7.42 -1.39 -18.42
CA TYR A 332 -6.85 -1.05 -19.72
C TYR A 332 -5.40 -1.52 -19.86
N GLY A 333 -5.02 -2.74 -19.48
CA GLY A 333 -3.65 -3.20 -19.81
C GLY A 333 -2.49 -2.50 -19.05
N ARG A 334 -2.75 -1.48 -18.21
CA ARG A 334 -1.68 -0.74 -17.51
C ARG A 334 -0.99 -1.66 -16.50
N PRO A 335 0.35 -1.63 -16.41
CA PRO A 335 1.04 -2.35 -15.34
C PRO A 335 0.78 -1.71 -13.99
N ILE A 336 0.83 -2.52 -12.94
CA ILE A 336 1.04 -2.05 -11.57
C ILE A 336 2.52 -2.27 -11.23
N SER A 337 3.20 -1.20 -10.84
CA SER A 337 4.65 -1.17 -10.70
C SER A 337 5.08 -0.63 -9.35
N GLY A 338 6.14 -1.21 -8.77
CA GLY A 338 6.85 -0.63 -7.63
C GLY A 338 6.01 -0.50 -6.35
N VAL A 339 5.04 -1.38 -6.14
CA VAL A 339 4.30 -1.46 -4.88
C VAL A 339 5.12 -2.23 -3.87
N VAL A 340 5.62 -1.54 -2.85
CA VAL A 340 6.46 -2.12 -1.80
C VAL A 340 5.77 -1.95 -0.45
N ILE A 341 5.46 -3.06 0.21
CA ILE A 341 4.96 -3.05 1.60
C ILE A 341 6.06 -3.64 2.47
N ASN A 342 6.66 -2.84 3.34
CA ASN A 342 7.74 -3.32 4.18
C ASN A 342 7.24 -4.26 5.28
N ARG A 343 6.17 -3.90 6.00
CA ARG A 343 5.56 -4.78 6.99
C ARG A 343 4.05 -4.88 6.81
N LEU A 344 3.53 -6.10 6.89
CA LEU A 344 2.10 -6.38 6.83
C LEU A 344 1.70 -7.21 8.05
N LYS A 345 0.84 -6.67 8.90
CA LYS A 345 0.18 -7.41 9.98
C LYS A 345 -1.31 -7.44 9.71
N THR A 346 -1.88 -8.64 9.58
CA THR A 346 -3.32 -8.80 9.38
C THR A 346 -3.94 -9.68 10.45
N LEU A 347 -5.21 -9.39 10.73
CA LEU A 347 -6.06 -10.14 11.65
C LEU A 347 -7.46 -10.28 11.05
N GLY A 348 -7.88 -11.52 10.83
CA GLY A 348 -9.29 -11.86 10.56
C GLY A 348 -9.77 -11.57 9.13
N CYS A 349 -8.88 -11.44 8.16
CA CYS A 349 -9.26 -11.25 6.76
C CYS A 349 -10.05 -12.45 6.22
N HIS A 350 -11.25 -12.22 5.69
CA HIS A 350 -12.01 -13.30 5.05
C HIS A 350 -11.38 -13.74 3.71
N ARG A 351 -10.84 -12.78 2.95
CA ARG A 351 -10.16 -12.99 1.67
C ARG A 351 -8.65 -12.76 1.81
N THR A 352 -7.93 -12.98 0.72
CA THR A 352 -6.49 -12.68 0.63
C THR A 352 -6.25 -11.22 1.05
N PRO A 353 -5.45 -10.97 2.09
CA PRO A 353 -5.26 -9.63 2.64
C PRO A 353 -4.80 -8.59 1.62
N VAL A 354 -3.85 -8.94 0.75
CA VAL A 354 -3.35 -8.04 -0.29
C VAL A 354 -3.53 -8.68 -1.67
N SER A 355 -4.18 -7.97 -2.59
CA SER A 355 -4.36 -8.46 -3.96
C SER A 355 -4.01 -7.40 -5.00
N ILE A 356 -3.44 -7.84 -6.12
CA ILE A 356 -3.30 -7.07 -7.36
C ILE A 356 -4.14 -7.74 -8.45
N PHE A 357 -5.09 -7.00 -9.01
CA PHE A 357 -5.85 -7.38 -10.20
C PHE A 357 -5.33 -6.55 -11.37
N ALA A 358 -4.27 -7.03 -12.01
CA ALA A 358 -3.64 -6.35 -13.13
C ALA A 358 -3.15 -7.35 -14.18
N PRO A 359 -3.14 -6.97 -15.47
CA PRO A 359 -2.61 -7.82 -16.54
C PRO A 359 -1.08 -7.91 -16.53
N LYS A 360 -0.41 -6.93 -15.91
CA LYS A 360 1.04 -6.88 -15.77
C LYS A 360 1.40 -6.32 -14.40
N ILE A 361 2.36 -6.97 -13.74
CA ILE A 361 2.82 -6.64 -12.39
C ILE A 361 4.34 -6.56 -12.45
N LEU A 362 4.93 -5.48 -11.93
CA LEU A 362 6.36 -5.20 -12.01
C LEU A 362 6.92 -4.78 -10.66
N GLY A 363 7.87 -5.55 -10.11
CA GLY A 363 8.60 -5.15 -8.90
C GLY A 363 7.71 -4.86 -7.69
N CYS A 364 6.61 -5.61 -7.53
CA CYS A 364 5.68 -5.45 -6.42
C CYS A 364 5.88 -6.56 -5.38
N TYR A 365 6.16 -6.20 -4.14
CA TYR A 365 6.43 -7.19 -3.09
C TYR A 365 6.07 -6.72 -1.68
N ILE A 366 5.89 -7.69 -0.78
CA ILE A 366 5.81 -7.52 0.66
C ILE A 366 7.10 -8.08 1.28
N ASN A 367 7.81 -7.30 2.10
CA ASN A 367 9.02 -7.80 2.77
C ASN A 367 8.63 -8.80 3.88
N ASP A 368 7.90 -8.33 4.90
CA ASP A 368 7.48 -9.17 6.03
C ASP A 368 5.96 -9.18 6.19
N ALA A 369 5.37 -10.38 6.26
CA ALA A 369 3.94 -10.58 6.46
C ALA A 369 3.65 -11.45 7.69
N TYR A 370 3.00 -10.88 8.71
CA TYR A 370 2.41 -11.61 9.82
C TYR A 370 0.90 -11.74 9.62
N ILE A 371 0.43 -12.96 9.37
CA ILE A 371 -0.97 -13.23 9.03
C ILE A 371 -1.65 -14.08 10.10
N GLU A 372 -2.78 -13.59 10.58
CA GLU A 372 -3.59 -14.25 11.60
C GLU A 372 -5.06 -14.32 11.19
N ARG A 373 -5.67 -15.51 11.36
CA ARG A 373 -7.10 -15.74 11.11
C ARG A 373 -7.58 -15.40 9.70
N SER A 374 -6.72 -15.57 8.70
CA SER A 374 -7.06 -15.33 7.29
C SER A 374 -7.77 -16.52 6.65
N GLY A 375 -8.67 -16.24 5.70
CA GLY A 375 -9.43 -17.26 4.97
C GLY A 375 -10.55 -17.92 5.77
N LEU A 376 -10.95 -17.34 6.90
CA LEU A 376 -12.03 -17.87 7.72
C LEU A 376 -13.39 -17.28 7.35
N TYR A 377 -14.44 -18.09 7.39
CA TYR A 377 -15.81 -17.62 7.24
C TYR A 377 -16.26 -16.81 8.47
N ASP A 378 -16.07 -17.33 9.69
CA ASP A 378 -16.17 -16.59 10.96
C ASP A 378 -14.76 -16.35 11.51
N ASN A 379 -14.31 -15.09 11.47
CA ASN A 379 -12.95 -14.71 11.85
C ASN A 379 -12.73 -14.57 13.38
N ARG A 380 -13.79 -14.70 14.19
CA ARG A 380 -13.71 -14.63 15.65
C ARG A 380 -13.19 -15.91 16.28
N LYS A 381 -13.30 -17.04 15.57
CA LYS A 381 -13.01 -18.37 16.09
C LYS A 381 -12.13 -19.14 15.11
N THR A 382 -11.03 -19.67 15.62
CA THR A 382 -10.00 -20.36 14.83
C THR A 382 -10.39 -21.80 14.48
N ILE A 383 -11.04 -22.51 15.40
CA ILE A 383 -11.42 -23.92 15.26
C ILE A 383 -12.94 -24.01 15.28
N LEU A 384 -13.54 -24.09 14.09
CA LEU A 384 -14.96 -24.30 13.87
C LEU A 384 -15.18 -25.30 12.74
N LYS A 385 -16.22 -26.14 12.86
CA LYS A 385 -16.66 -27.01 11.77
C LYS A 385 -17.21 -26.15 10.64
N LYS A 386 -16.76 -26.38 9.41
CA LYS A 386 -17.16 -25.65 8.20
C LYS A 386 -16.86 -24.14 8.24
N ASN A 387 -15.60 -23.77 8.47
CA ASN A 387 -15.18 -22.37 8.65
C ASN A 387 -14.23 -21.85 7.57
N ALA A 388 -13.99 -22.60 6.51
CA ALA A 388 -13.08 -22.24 5.43
C ALA A 388 -13.78 -21.35 4.39
N PHE A 389 -13.37 -20.10 4.24
CA PHE A 389 -13.93 -19.20 3.24
C PHE A 389 -13.52 -19.66 1.82
N GLY A 390 -14.44 -19.58 0.86
CA GLY A 390 -14.29 -20.12 -0.50
C GLY A 390 -14.43 -21.64 -0.64
N ILE A 391 -14.44 -22.40 0.46
CA ILE A 391 -14.66 -23.86 0.45
C ILE A 391 -15.98 -24.20 1.14
N ASP A 392 -16.10 -23.88 2.43
CA ASP A 392 -17.30 -24.15 3.22
C ASP A 392 -18.39 -23.08 3.02
N CYS A 393 -17.97 -21.85 2.73
CA CYS A 393 -18.82 -20.76 2.30
C CYS A 393 -18.30 -20.25 0.96
N ALA A 394 -19.10 -20.36 -0.10
CA ALA A 394 -18.69 -19.93 -1.43
C ALA A 394 -18.37 -18.42 -1.45
N ASP A 395 -17.26 -18.05 -2.09
CA ASP A 395 -17.03 -16.66 -2.49
C ASP A 395 -17.81 -16.41 -3.79
N LEU A 396 -18.75 -15.46 -3.76
CA LEU A 396 -19.62 -15.15 -4.91
C LEU A 396 -18.86 -14.68 -6.15
N TYR A 397 -17.61 -14.24 -5.98
CA TYR A 397 -16.79 -13.72 -7.07
C TYR A 397 -15.73 -14.70 -7.56
N ARG A 398 -15.62 -15.89 -6.99
CA ARG A 398 -14.67 -16.94 -7.41
C ARG A 398 -15.42 -18.22 -7.77
N GLU A 399 -14.74 -19.08 -8.51
CA GLU A 399 -15.24 -20.43 -8.76
C GLU A 399 -15.37 -21.22 -7.44
N SER A 400 -16.31 -22.16 -7.40
CA SER A 400 -16.54 -23.00 -6.23
C SER A 400 -15.27 -23.76 -5.85
N GLY A 401 -14.87 -23.71 -4.58
CA GLY A 401 -13.68 -24.40 -4.08
C GLY A 401 -12.37 -23.63 -4.23
N TYR A 402 -12.39 -22.38 -4.71
CA TYR A 402 -11.18 -21.54 -4.84
C TYR A 402 -10.44 -21.29 -3.52
N GLY A 403 -11.08 -21.45 -2.37
CA GLY A 403 -10.58 -21.00 -1.05
C GLY A 403 -9.19 -21.49 -0.63
N ILE A 404 -8.58 -22.41 -1.37
CA ILE A 404 -7.16 -22.74 -1.35
C ILE A 404 -6.32 -21.54 -1.86
N GLY A 405 -6.20 -20.46 -1.08
CA GLY A 405 -5.42 -19.29 -1.49
C GLY A 405 -5.65 -17.98 -0.75
N TYR A 406 -6.58 -17.92 0.22
CA TYR A 406 -6.88 -16.67 0.95
C TYR A 406 -5.87 -16.32 2.05
N THR A 407 -4.67 -16.88 2.04
CA THR A 407 -3.77 -16.86 3.20
C THR A 407 -2.85 -15.65 3.27
N VAL A 408 -2.37 -15.07 2.16
CA VAL A 408 -1.34 -14.02 2.26
C VAL A 408 -1.50 -12.91 1.21
N ALA A 409 -1.06 -13.15 -0.02
CA ALA A 409 -1.08 -12.17 -1.09
C ALA A 409 -1.38 -12.81 -2.44
N GLU A 410 -1.96 -12.03 -3.35
CA GLU A 410 -2.22 -12.42 -4.74
C GLU A 410 -1.65 -11.36 -5.67
N GLY A 411 -0.75 -11.75 -6.57
CA GLY A 411 -0.09 -10.82 -7.48
C GLY A 411 1.02 -10.00 -6.83
N LEU A 412 1.49 -10.35 -5.62
CA LEU A 412 2.72 -9.79 -5.05
C LEU A 412 3.65 -10.93 -4.65
N ASP A 413 4.95 -10.70 -4.79
CA ASP A 413 5.95 -11.53 -4.13
C ASP A 413 5.93 -11.24 -2.62
N VAL A 414 6.09 -12.26 -1.79
CA VAL A 414 6.20 -12.09 -0.34
C VAL A 414 7.49 -12.74 0.12
N LYS A 415 8.42 -11.94 0.65
CA LYS A 415 9.77 -12.42 0.98
C LYS A 415 9.79 -13.26 2.26
N SER A 416 9.04 -12.82 3.27
CA SER A 416 8.97 -13.46 4.59
C SER A 416 7.53 -13.50 5.08
N ILE A 417 7.09 -14.68 5.53
CA ILE A 417 5.71 -14.92 5.99
C ILE A 417 5.74 -15.66 7.32
N ILE A 418 5.04 -15.10 8.31
CA ILE A 418 4.74 -15.73 9.59
C ILE A 418 3.23 -15.96 9.64
N LEU A 419 2.83 -17.22 9.63
CA LEU A 419 1.44 -17.61 9.84
C LEU A 419 1.20 -17.89 11.33
N SER A 420 0.34 -17.08 11.94
CA SER A 420 -0.15 -17.29 13.30
C SER A 420 -1.30 -18.31 13.33
N SER A 421 -1.83 -18.56 14.52
CA SER A 421 -2.96 -19.47 14.73
C SER A 421 -4.22 -19.07 13.94
N GLY A 422 -5.01 -20.07 13.55
CA GLY A 422 -6.37 -19.87 13.03
C GLY A 422 -6.49 -19.47 11.57
N ASN A 423 -5.44 -19.61 10.76
CA ASN A 423 -5.60 -19.49 9.31
C ASN A 423 -6.35 -20.71 8.75
N GLN A 424 -7.04 -20.55 7.61
CA GLN A 424 -7.71 -21.64 6.90
C GLN A 424 -6.74 -22.81 6.68
N ILE A 425 -7.11 -24.01 7.15
CA ILE A 425 -6.33 -25.25 6.93
C ILE A 425 -6.63 -25.72 5.51
N THR A 426 -5.85 -25.25 4.55
CA THR A 426 -5.75 -25.93 3.27
C THR A 426 -4.65 -26.98 3.40
N GLU A 427 -4.67 -28.04 2.59
CA GLU A 427 -3.39 -28.68 2.26
C GLU A 427 -2.47 -27.53 1.89
N THR A 428 -1.43 -27.31 2.69
CA THR A 428 -0.24 -26.73 2.13
C THR A 428 0.09 -27.69 1.01
N HIS A 429 -0.27 -27.33 -0.22
CA HIS A 429 0.66 -27.65 -1.27
C HIS A 429 1.96 -27.09 -0.74
N ASP A 430 2.84 -27.98 -0.27
CA ASP A 430 4.27 -27.82 -0.42
C ASP A 430 4.52 -27.67 -1.94
N LYS A 431 3.99 -26.60 -2.53
CA LYS A 431 4.71 -25.88 -3.54
C LYS A 431 5.84 -25.27 -2.74
N SER A 432 6.90 -26.06 -2.59
CA SER A 432 8.25 -25.58 -2.52
C SER A 432 8.31 -24.36 -3.43
N SER A 433 8.29 -23.16 -2.84
CA SER A 433 8.05 -21.89 -3.54
C SER A 433 6.72 -21.84 -4.33
N PHE A 434 5.87 -20.85 -4.06
CA PHE A 434 5.38 -20.10 -5.22
C PHE A 434 6.67 -19.65 -5.88
N THR A 435 6.96 -20.19 -7.07
CA THR A 435 8.18 -19.92 -7.80
C THR A 435 8.40 -18.43 -7.68
N VAL A 436 9.42 -18.04 -6.90
CA VAL A 436 10.22 -16.87 -7.20
C VAL A 436 10.33 -17.02 -8.71
N THR A 437 9.62 -16.22 -9.50
CA THR A 437 10.12 -15.95 -10.85
C THR A 437 11.50 -15.51 -10.49
N LYS A 438 12.49 -16.42 -10.62
CA LYS A 438 13.87 -16.17 -10.23
C LYS A 438 14.03 -14.76 -10.72
N GLY A 439 14.18 -13.78 -9.82
CA GLY A 439 14.81 -12.54 -10.23
C GLY A 439 16.05 -13.10 -10.86
N ILE A 440 16.10 -13.09 -12.22
CA ILE A 440 16.96 -13.97 -12.99
C ILE A 440 18.28 -13.85 -12.29
N SER A 441 18.68 -14.91 -11.58
CA SER A 441 19.92 -14.85 -10.85
C SER A 441 20.89 -14.96 -12.00
N ILE A 442 21.44 -13.80 -12.38
CA ILE A 442 22.46 -13.70 -13.39
C ILE A 442 23.66 -14.38 -12.75
N ASN A 443 23.69 -15.70 -12.87
CA ASN A 443 24.58 -16.58 -12.11
C ASN A 443 26.03 -16.49 -12.58
N SER A 444 26.29 -15.74 -13.65
CA SER A 444 27.61 -15.34 -14.10
C SER A 444 27.45 -14.35 -15.26
N LEU A 445 28.07 -13.19 -15.19
CA LEU A 445 28.24 -12.32 -16.36
C LEU A 445 29.59 -12.63 -17.01
N ASN A 446 29.54 -13.31 -18.13
CA ASN A 446 30.70 -13.42 -19.01
C ASN A 446 30.74 -12.15 -19.87
N LEU A 447 31.58 -11.18 -19.48
CA LEU A 447 31.64 -9.83 -20.08
C LEU A 447 32.28 -9.79 -21.48
N THR A 448 32.68 -10.92 -22.03
CA THR A 448 33.23 -11.00 -23.38
C THR A 448 32.14 -10.86 -24.44
N GLY A 449 31.95 -9.63 -24.93
CA GLY A 449 31.19 -9.35 -26.16
C GLY A 449 29.88 -8.57 -26.00
N ALA A 450 29.50 -8.13 -24.79
CA ALA A 450 28.27 -7.37 -24.58
C ALA A 450 28.39 -5.91 -25.09
N SER A 451 27.43 -5.48 -25.91
CA SER A 451 27.33 -4.09 -26.37
C SER A 451 26.57 -3.26 -25.32
N ALA A 452 27.12 -2.14 -24.87
CA ALA A 452 26.50 -1.28 -23.87
C ALA A 452 25.64 -0.18 -24.52
N TYR A 453 24.41 0.02 -24.02
CA TYR A 453 23.55 1.12 -24.44
C TYR A 453 23.40 2.16 -23.31
N PRO A 454 23.58 3.46 -23.58
CA PRO A 454 23.35 4.50 -22.59
C PRO A 454 21.85 4.64 -22.30
N TYR A 455 21.42 4.43 -21.06
CA TYR A 455 20.00 4.44 -20.67
C TYR A 455 19.54 5.78 -20.09
N MET A 456 20.42 6.50 -19.38
CA MET A 456 20.08 7.78 -18.78
C MET A 456 21.35 8.56 -18.41
N ASN A 457 21.33 9.88 -18.64
CA ASN A 457 22.31 10.81 -18.08
C ASN A 457 21.63 11.57 -16.94
N ILE A 458 22.27 11.63 -15.77
CA ILE A 458 21.79 12.42 -14.64
C ILE A 458 22.73 13.62 -14.45
N THR A 459 22.17 14.80 -14.25
CA THR A 459 22.91 15.98 -13.82
C THR A 459 22.86 16.03 -12.30
N SER A 460 24.01 16.12 -11.63
CA SER A 460 24.06 16.27 -10.18
C SER A 460 23.45 17.61 -9.74
N PHE A 461 22.97 17.67 -8.50
CA PHE A 461 22.23 18.81 -7.93
C PHE A 461 23.05 20.12 -7.86
N ASP A 462 24.38 20.02 -7.98
CA ASP A 462 25.36 21.11 -8.01
C ASP A 462 25.68 21.63 -9.42
N GLY A 463 24.98 21.13 -10.45
CA GLY A 463 25.02 21.69 -11.80
C GLY A 463 26.30 21.38 -12.59
N GLU A 464 27.20 20.53 -12.07
CA GLU A 464 28.27 19.95 -12.87
C GLU A 464 27.72 18.81 -13.73
N ASN A 465 28.01 18.85 -15.04
CA ASN A 465 27.70 17.75 -15.95
C ASN A 465 28.65 16.59 -15.66
N ILE A 466 28.31 15.75 -14.71
CA ILE A 466 28.98 14.46 -14.54
C ILE A 466 28.27 13.47 -15.45
N HIS A 467 28.93 13.07 -16.55
CA HIS A 467 28.41 12.05 -17.46
C HIS A 467 28.47 10.66 -16.83
N GLU A 468 27.64 10.39 -15.83
CA GLU A 468 27.53 9.06 -15.21
C GLU A 468 26.44 8.24 -15.90
N LYS A 469 26.87 7.12 -16.50
CA LYS A 469 26.05 6.26 -17.34
C LYS A 469 25.41 5.17 -16.49
N TYR A 470 24.08 5.10 -16.52
CA TYR A 470 23.41 3.81 -16.33
C TYR A 470 23.65 2.97 -17.59
N GLY A 471 24.45 1.92 -17.45
CA GLY A 471 24.62 0.94 -18.51
C GLY A 471 23.41 0.03 -18.53
N MET A 472 22.56 0.16 -19.56
CA MET A 472 21.59 -0.87 -19.88
C MET A 472 22.26 -1.85 -20.83
N TYR A 473 22.34 -3.08 -20.38
CA TYR A 473 22.67 -4.23 -21.19
C TYR A 473 21.37 -4.99 -21.44
N ASP A 474 21.33 -5.84 -22.46
CA ASP A 474 20.11 -6.51 -22.90
C ASP A 474 19.35 -7.24 -21.77
N ASP A 475 20.08 -7.68 -20.72
CA ASP A 475 19.54 -8.50 -19.63
C ASP A 475 19.76 -7.94 -18.20
N PHE A 476 20.41 -6.77 -18.00
CA PHE A 476 20.68 -6.20 -16.65
C PHE A 476 21.04 -4.71 -16.61
N PHE A 477 21.04 -4.14 -15.39
CA PHE A 477 21.42 -2.76 -15.09
C PHE A 477 22.67 -2.71 -14.21
N LEU A 478 23.60 -1.81 -14.55
CA LEU A 478 24.78 -1.48 -13.75
C LEU A 478 24.83 0.03 -13.52
N SER A 479 25.06 0.47 -12.28
CA SER A 479 25.34 1.89 -11.95
C SER A 479 26.77 2.06 -11.46
N THR A 480 27.45 3.11 -11.90
CA THR A 480 28.67 3.57 -11.24
C THR A 480 28.36 4.09 -9.83
N PRO A 481 29.31 4.01 -8.87
CA PRO A 481 29.11 4.51 -7.52
C PRO A 481 28.75 6.00 -7.50
N ILE A 482 27.63 6.35 -6.88
CA ILE A 482 27.12 7.73 -6.83
C ILE A 482 27.63 8.41 -5.56
N LYS A 483 28.18 9.61 -5.71
CA LYS A 483 28.44 10.51 -4.59
C LYS A 483 27.44 11.67 -4.64
N PHE A 484 26.67 11.84 -3.57
CA PHE A 484 25.75 12.97 -3.43
C PHE A 484 26.46 14.29 -3.11
N ALA A 485 27.71 14.24 -2.63
CA ALA A 485 28.62 15.38 -2.51
C ALA A 485 30.08 14.94 -2.63
N LYS A 486 31.00 15.88 -2.90
CA LYS A 486 32.46 15.64 -3.05
C LYS A 486 33.06 14.80 -1.91
N ASN A 487 32.52 14.95 -0.70
CA ASN A 487 32.89 14.26 0.53
C ASN A 487 31.75 13.43 1.16
N SER A 488 30.66 13.13 0.42
CA SER A 488 29.59 12.27 0.95
C SER A 488 29.98 10.80 0.91
N LEU A 489 29.25 10.00 1.67
CA LEU A 489 29.23 8.55 1.52
C LEU A 489 28.95 8.18 0.06
N LYS A 490 29.68 7.17 -0.44
CA LYS A 490 29.45 6.59 -1.76
C LYS A 490 28.26 5.64 -1.64
N PHE A 491 27.24 5.86 -2.45
CA PHE A 491 26.14 4.92 -2.60
C PHE A 491 26.44 4.03 -3.81
N ASP A 492 26.64 2.74 -3.54
CA ASP A 492 26.91 1.72 -4.53
C ASP A 492 26.03 0.50 -4.26
N TYR A 493 25.55 -0.09 -5.36
CA TYR A 493 24.87 -1.38 -5.33
C TYR A 493 25.79 -2.40 -5.97
N LEU A 494 26.24 -3.39 -5.19
CA LEU A 494 27.09 -4.48 -5.67
C LEU A 494 26.44 -5.80 -5.26
N ASN A 495 26.41 -6.77 -6.18
CA ASN A 495 26.11 -8.15 -5.84
C ASN A 495 27.22 -9.06 -6.34
N GLY A 496 27.37 -10.22 -5.70
CA GLY A 496 28.38 -11.17 -6.11
C GLY A 496 28.28 -12.49 -5.37
N VAL A 497 29.02 -13.46 -5.88
CA VAL A 497 29.24 -14.75 -5.22
C VAL A 497 30.56 -14.66 -4.45
N PHE A 498 30.62 -15.26 -3.27
CA PHE A 498 31.87 -15.40 -2.52
C PHE A 498 31.99 -16.84 -2.00
N LYS A 499 33.16 -17.20 -1.47
CA LYS A 499 33.41 -18.54 -0.93
C LYS A 499 33.69 -18.43 0.58
N PRO A 500 32.66 -18.54 1.44
CA PRO A 500 32.88 -18.52 2.88
C PRO A 500 33.64 -19.78 3.30
N ASP A 501 34.45 -19.63 4.34
CA ASP A 501 35.01 -20.76 5.05
C ASP A 501 34.05 -21.07 6.20
N VAL A 502 33.39 -22.23 6.12
CA VAL A 502 32.43 -22.67 7.14
C VAL A 502 32.96 -23.95 7.74
N ASN A 503 33.04 -24.03 9.07
CA ASN A 503 33.52 -25.21 9.77
C ASN A 503 32.51 -26.37 9.83
N VAL A 504 31.58 -26.43 8.86
CA VAL A 504 30.54 -27.44 8.70
C VAL A 504 30.87 -28.28 7.46
N HIS A 505 30.89 -29.60 7.59
CA HIS A 505 31.05 -30.51 6.45
C HIS A 505 29.75 -30.59 5.64
N ALA A 506 29.77 -29.94 4.47
CA ALA A 506 28.71 -29.91 3.47
C ALA A 506 29.27 -30.30 2.10
N GLU A 507 28.46 -30.94 1.25
CA GLU A 507 28.90 -31.35 -0.10
C GLU A 507 29.11 -30.15 -1.02
N SER A 508 28.30 -29.10 -0.87
CA SER A 508 28.49 -27.83 -1.57
C SER A 508 28.07 -26.64 -0.71
N ILE A 509 28.68 -25.50 -1.00
CA ILE A 509 28.42 -24.22 -0.33
C ILE A 509 28.17 -23.16 -1.40
N ASP A 510 26.96 -22.63 -1.43
CA ASP A 510 26.59 -21.49 -2.26
C ASP A 510 26.51 -20.25 -1.39
N ALA A 511 27.20 -19.17 -1.78
CA ALA A 511 27.18 -17.95 -0.98
C ALA A 511 27.17 -16.69 -1.83
N PHE A 512 26.27 -15.78 -1.48
CA PHE A 512 25.98 -14.57 -2.22
C PHE A 512 25.99 -13.37 -1.28
N TYR A 513 26.34 -12.20 -1.80
CA TYR A 513 26.19 -10.95 -1.09
C TYR A 513 25.49 -9.90 -1.94
N ILE A 514 24.80 -8.98 -1.26
CA ILE A 514 24.24 -7.74 -1.79
C ILE A 514 24.72 -6.61 -0.89
N LYS A 515 25.53 -5.73 -1.43
CA LYS A 515 25.95 -4.47 -0.81
C LYS A 515 25.06 -3.34 -1.32
N CYS A 516 24.43 -2.62 -0.40
CA CYS A 516 23.70 -1.39 -0.68
C CYS A 516 24.27 -0.28 0.21
N GLY A 517 25.09 0.58 -0.39
CA GLY A 517 25.92 1.52 0.37
C GLY A 517 26.82 0.76 1.35
N ASN A 518 26.68 1.03 2.64
CA ASN A 518 27.47 0.36 3.68
C ASN A 518 26.81 -0.91 4.24
N VAL A 519 25.57 -1.21 3.87
CA VAL A 519 24.89 -2.42 4.35
C VAL A 519 25.25 -3.58 3.44
N VAL A 520 25.81 -4.65 3.99
CA VAL A 520 26.09 -5.90 3.31
C VAL A 520 25.12 -6.94 3.83
N ASN A 521 24.31 -7.49 2.93
CA ASN A 521 23.49 -8.66 3.17
C ASN A 521 24.22 -9.86 2.58
N ILE A 522 24.40 -10.92 3.34
CA ILE A 522 24.97 -12.17 2.87
C ILE A 522 23.95 -13.30 3.04
N SER A 523 23.96 -14.22 2.08
CA SER A 523 23.23 -15.48 2.13
C SER A 523 24.22 -16.61 1.88
N ILE A 524 24.25 -17.61 2.76
CA ILE A 524 25.07 -18.80 2.64
C ILE A 524 24.15 -20.01 2.73
N THR A 525 24.21 -20.91 1.77
CA THR A 525 23.49 -22.18 1.78
C THR A 525 24.49 -23.32 1.73
N LEU A 526 24.44 -24.19 2.74
CA LEU A 526 25.19 -25.43 2.82
C LEU A 526 24.26 -26.56 2.39
N HIS A 527 24.68 -27.36 1.41
CA HIS A 527 23.89 -28.49 0.91
C HIS A 527 24.47 -29.81 1.40
N HIS A 528 23.59 -30.76 1.72
CA HIS A 528 23.94 -32.08 2.25
C HIS A 528 24.85 -32.01 3.47
N VAL A 529 24.42 -31.28 4.50
CA VAL A 529 25.18 -31.12 5.75
C VAL A 529 25.27 -32.44 6.51
N HIS A 530 26.47 -32.85 6.86
CA HIS A 530 26.67 -34.09 7.62
C HIS A 530 26.32 -33.90 9.10
N LYS A 531 25.59 -34.87 9.66
CA LYS A 531 25.37 -34.98 11.11
C LYS A 531 26.72 -35.04 11.83
N ASN A 532 26.80 -34.36 12.98
CA ASN A 532 28.00 -34.27 13.82
C ASN A 532 29.21 -33.56 13.18
N SER A 533 28.99 -32.73 12.16
CA SER A 533 30.06 -32.02 11.44
C SER A 533 30.83 -30.98 12.27
N VAL A 534 30.25 -30.46 13.35
CA VAL A 534 30.78 -29.32 14.13
C VAL A 534 30.70 -29.50 15.65
N LYS A 535 31.84 -29.74 16.29
CA LYS A 535 31.89 -30.16 17.70
C LYS A 535 31.35 -29.13 18.70
N ASP A 536 31.76 -27.86 18.58
CA ASP A 536 31.58 -26.86 19.65
C ASP A 536 30.75 -25.64 19.21
N SER A 537 31.01 -25.06 18.05
CA SER A 537 30.27 -23.91 17.50
C SER A 537 30.36 -23.87 15.96
N ILE A 538 29.27 -23.50 15.28
CA ILE A 538 29.34 -23.18 13.84
C ILE A 538 30.02 -21.82 13.67
N GLU A 539 31.10 -21.79 12.88
CA GLU A 539 31.93 -20.63 12.58
C GLU A 539 31.97 -20.38 11.08
N ILE A 540 31.87 -19.10 10.72
CA ILE A 540 31.91 -18.61 9.34
C ILE A 540 32.98 -17.53 9.26
N SER A 541 33.96 -17.73 8.41
CA SER A 541 35.01 -16.76 8.09
C SER A 541 35.08 -16.52 6.57
N ASN A 542 36.04 -15.68 6.15
CA ASN A 542 36.19 -15.23 4.76
C ASN A 542 34.93 -14.51 4.21
N LEU A 543 34.38 -13.60 5.02
CA LEU A 543 33.25 -12.73 4.62
C LEU A 543 33.65 -11.77 3.49
N PRO A 544 32.70 -11.34 2.63
CA PRO A 544 33.00 -10.52 1.45
C PRO A 544 33.57 -9.13 1.79
N TYR A 545 33.33 -8.65 3.02
CA TYR A 545 33.89 -7.41 3.55
C TYR A 545 34.26 -7.58 5.03
N PRO A 546 35.30 -6.88 5.53
CA PRO A 546 35.71 -6.92 6.94
C PRO A 546 34.59 -6.51 7.89
N LEU A 547 34.55 -7.16 9.06
CA LEU A 547 33.63 -6.79 10.15
C LEU A 547 34.19 -5.58 10.92
N PRO A 548 33.37 -4.55 11.23
CA PRO A 548 33.75 -3.45 12.11
C PRO A 548 34.29 -3.92 13.48
N GLU A 549 35.14 -3.10 14.10
CA GLU A 549 35.60 -3.38 15.47
C GLU A 549 34.47 -3.28 16.51
N ASP A 550 33.51 -2.37 16.28
CA ASP A 550 32.39 -2.06 17.20
C ASP A 550 31.01 -2.54 16.67
N CYS A 551 30.91 -3.79 16.20
CA CYS A 551 29.67 -4.31 15.61
C CYS A 551 28.45 -4.28 16.55
N CYS A 552 27.47 -3.43 16.22
CA CYS A 552 26.06 -3.74 16.40
C CYS A 552 25.60 -4.58 15.20
N PHE A 553 25.39 -5.89 15.37
CA PHE A 553 24.74 -6.70 14.33
C PHE A 553 23.28 -6.26 14.19
N ILE A 554 22.86 -5.90 12.97
CA ILE A 554 21.47 -5.58 12.67
C ILE A 554 20.90 -6.80 11.95
N LEU A 555 20.33 -7.73 12.73
CA LEU A 555 19.61 -8.93 12.28
C LEU A 555 20.45 -10.06 11.64
N SER A 556 20.37 -11.24 12.25
CA SER A 556 20.70 -12.52 11.62
C SER A 556 19.48 -13.43 11.68
N THR A 557 19.06 -13.95 10.53
CA THR A 557 18.06 -15.01 10.46
C THR A 557 18.74 -16.23 9.88
N VAL A 558 18.91 -17.27 10.68
CA VAL A 558 19.34 -18.60 10.20
C VAL A 558 18.10 -19.43 9.99
N ILE A 559 17.91 -19.94 8.77
CA ILE A 559 16.81 -20.81 8.40
C ILE A 559 17.38 -22.20 8.17
N ILE A 560 16.92 -23.19 8.94
CA ILE A 560 17.35 -24.58 8.82
C ILE A 560 16.18 -25.40 8.30
N PRO A 561 16.11 -25.66 6.99
CA PRO A 561 15.15 -26.59 6.41
C PRO A 561 15.16 -27.94 7.14
N GLY A 562 14.00 -28.40 7.63
CA GLY A 562 13.84 -29.73 8.22
C GLY A 562 13.96 -29.84 9.75
N MET A 563 14.20 -28.75 10.49
CA MET A 563 14.03 -28.76 11.95
C MET A 563 12.54 -28.64 12.31
N CYS A 564 12.04 -29.49 13.22
CA CYS A 564 10.64 -29.46 13.68
C CYS A 564 10.21 -28.15 14.38
N LYS A 565 11.13 -27.19 14.57
CA LYS A 565 10.89 -25.83 15.09
C LYS A 565 11.89 -24.86 14.45
N ASN A 566 11.41 -23.68 14.03
CA ASN A 566 12.26 -22.55 13.69
C ASN A 566 13.05 -22.12 14.93
N VAL A 567 14.39 -22.09 14.86
CA VAL A 567 15.26 -21.59 15.94
C VAL A 567 15.74 -20.20 15.55
N ASN A 568 15.44 -19.20 16.39
CA ASN A 568 16.04 -17.89 16.24
C ASN A 568 17.49 -17.97 16.71
N ILE A 569 18.42 -17.95 15.76
CA ILE A 569 19.86 -18.00 16.01
C ILE A 569 20.43 -16.60 15.80
N SER A 570 21.04 -16.07 16.85
CA SER A 570 21.83 -14.83 16.79
C SER A 570 23.24 -15.13 16.29
N VAL A 571 23.96 -14.12 15.84
CA VAL A 571 25.40 -14.24 15.54
C VAL A 571 26.22 -13.42 16.52
N CYS A 572 27.41 -13.88 16.83
CA CYS A 572 28.43 -13.07 17.48
C CYS A 572 29.69 -12.99 16.62
N ARG A 573 30.37 -11.86 16.71
CA ARG A 573 31.70 -11.68 16.11
C ARG A 573 32.72 -12.55 16.84
N THR A 574 33.61 -13.19 16.09
CA THR A 574 34.85 -13.79 16.58
C THR A 574 36.06 -13.04 16.03
N ALA A 575 37.27 -13.42 16.46
CA ALA A 575 38.50 -12.82 15.93
C ALA A 575 38.65 -13.02 14.41
N GLU A 576 38.08 -14.10 13.86
CA GLU A 576 38.27 -14.53 12.47
C GLU A 576 36.99 -14.44 11.62
N GLY A 577 35.83 -14.14 12.21
CA GLY A 577 34.55 -14.13 11.50
C GLY A 577 33.33 -14.00 12.40
N VAL A 578 32.36 -14.89 12.25
CA VAL A 578 31.15 -14.96 13.09
C VAL A 578 30.87 -16.38 13.56
N SER A 579 30.26 -16.51 14.75
CA SER A 579 29.73 -17.76 15.28
C SER A 579 28.24 -17.66 15.54
N LEU A 580 27.56 -18.81 15.49
CA LEU A 580 26.12 -18.91 15.71
C LEU A 580 25.77 -19.13 17.20
N ILE A 581 24.85 -18.32 17.75
CA ILE A 581 24.35 -18.36 19.13
C ILE A 581 22.86 -18.74 19.13
N LYS A 582 22.48 -19.76 19.91
CA LYS A 582 21.11 -20.30 19.91
C LYS A 582 20.19 -19.76 21.00
N ASP A 583 20.72 -19.01 21.97
CA ASP A 583 19.93 -18.44 23.06
C ASP A 583 20.51 -17.14 23.61
N SER A 584 19.73 -16.43 24.42
CA SER A 584 20.12 -15.17 25.05
C SER A 584 21.18 -15.33 26.14
N ALA A 585 21.53 -16.56 26.53
CA ALA A 585 22.64 -16.84 27.45
C ALA A 585 24.01 -16.88 26.74
N GLY A 586 24.03 -16.75 25.41
CA GLY A 586 25.25 -16.78 24.62
C GLY A 586 25.72 -18.20 24.29
N THR A 587 24.85 -19.21 24.43
CA THR A 587 25.22 -20.60 24.11
C THR A 587 25.38 -20.77 22.60
N PHE A 588 26.45 -21.41 22.17
CA PHE A 588 26.70 -21.67 20.75
C PHE A 588 25.78 -22.74 20.16
N PHE A 589 25.46 -22.57 18.89
CA PHE A 589 24.81 -23.59 18.06
C PHE A 589 25.85 -24.62 17.59
N SER A 590 25.59 -25.91 17.85
CA SER A 590 26.59 -26.99 17.75
C SER A 590 25.98 -28.30 17.25
N ASN A 591 26.79 -29.37 17.20
CA ASN A 591 26.36 -30.72 16.80
C ASN A 591 25.11 -31.26 17.50
N VAL A 592 24.92 -30.96 18.79
CA VAL A 592 23.75 -31.47 19.53
C VAL A 592 22.44 -30.82 19.05
N ASP A 593 22.53 -29.70 18.33
CA ASP A 593 21.40 -28.95 17.79
C ASP A 593 21.05 -29.38 16.36
N LEU A 594 21.93 -30.16 15.69
CA LEU A 594 21.69 -30.73 14.37
C LEU A 594 20.94 -32.08 14.48
N ILE A 595 19.64 -32.09 14.12
CA ILE A 595 18.79 -33.30 14.12
C ILE A 595 19.15 -34.21 12.93
N GLU A 596 18.89 -35.52 13.03
CA GLU A 596 19.20 -36.58 12.05
C GLU A 596 18.69 -36.38 10.61
N ALA A 597 17.89 -35.35 10.33
CA ALA A 597 17.18 -35.16 9.06
C ALA A 597 17.49 -33.83 8.34
N ILE A 598 18.44 -33.02 8.81
CA ILE A 598 18.79 -31.76 8.13
C ILE A 598 19.63 -32.09 6.90
N THR A 599 19.08 -31.86 5.70
CA THR A 599 19.82 -31.98 4.43
C THR A 599 20.51 -30.68 4.09
N ASP A 600 19.83 -29.53 4.25
CA ASP A 600 20.36 -28.23 3.84
C ASP A 600 20.25 -27.20 4.98
N PHE A 601 21.16 -26.22 4.98
CA PHE A 601 21.29 -25.20 6.02
C PHE A 601 21.50 -23.83 5.39
N SER A 602 20.60 -22.87 5.63
CA SER A 602 20.66 -21.53 5.05
C SER A 602 20.87 -20.45 6.11
N ILE A 603 21.83 -19.57 5.87
CA ILE A 603 22.26 -18.50 6.78
C ILE A 603 22.04 -17.18 6.07
N SER A 604 21.25 -16.29 6.64
CA SER A 604 21.11 -14.91 6.17
C SER A 604 21.57 -13.93 7.25
N LEU A 605 22.50 -13.05 6.90
CA LEU A 605 23.11 -12.09 7.81
C LEU A 605 23.16 -10.72 7.14
N ALA A 606 22.89 -9.65 7.91
CA ALA A 606 23.21 -8.29 7.50
C ALA A 606 24.23 -7.65 8.46
N TYR A 607 25.17 -6.90 7.91
CA TYR A 607 26.10 -6.08 8.69
C TYR A 607 26.41 -4.76 7.97
N VAL A 608 26.82 -3.77 8.75
CA VAL A 608 27.18 -2.45 8.24
C VAL A 608 28.70 -2.33 8.20
N ILE A 609 29.26 -1.98 7.04
CA ILE A 609 30.66 -1.60 6.91
C ILE A 609 30.82 -0.20 7.51
N VAL A 610 31.64 -0.07 8.56
CA VAL A 610 32.06 1.24 9.05
C VAL A 610 33.27 1.67 8.22
N PRO A 611 33.27 2.86 7.59
CA PRO A 611 34.45 3.36 6.91
C PRO A 611 35.61 3.45 7.89
N SER A 612 36.77 2.87 7.57
CA SER A 612 38.01 3.26 8.21
C SER A 612 38.30 4.71 7.79
N GLU A 613 38.49 5.61 8.74
CA GLU A 613 38.91 7.00 8.48
C GLU A 613 40.19 7.08 7.64
#